data_AF-A0A0S8FMZ8-F1
#
_entry.id   AF-A0A0S8FMZ8-F1
#
_cell.length_a   1.000
_cell.length_b   1.000
_cell.length_c   1.000
_cell.angle_alpha   90.00
_cell.angle_beta   90.00
_cell.angle_gamma   90.00
#
_symmetry.space_group_name_H-M   'P 1'
#
loop_
_entity.id
_entity.type
_entity.pdbx_description
1 polymer ?
#
loop_
_entity_poly.entity_id
_entity_poly.type
_entity_poly.pdbx_seq_one_letter_code
_entity_poly.pdbx_strand_id
1 'polypeptide(L)'
;MKKYTILLLAISFLVLTGFGPCAAPSPVGPNLVVTDVTVDKDEQGKKFVSPTVANVGNRDAGPHHTYIEINEAGAPDDEKPQSWYPAEVSGITAGSSWTSVIYFSDFSAPHVDLDALPIHNVVVRVDAKNQVEETNENDNIYDANH
;
A
#
# COMPACT_ATOMS: atom_id res chain seq x y z
N MET A 1 -69.03 -14.40 38.61
CA MET A 1 -68.86 -13.63 39.87
C MET A 1 -67.63 -14.16 40.60
N LYS A 2 -66.92 -13.25 41.29
CA LYS A 2 -65.71 -13.39 42.13
C LYS A 2 -64.36 -13.22 41.41
N LYS A 3 -63.77 -12.05 41.70
CA LYS A 3 -62.35 -11.69 41.58
C LYS A 3 -61.61 -12.21 42.80
N TYR A 4 -60.38 -12.70 42.65
CA TYR A 4 -59.30 -12.55 43.64
C TYR A 4 -57.96 -12.39 42.94
N THR A 5 -57.32 -11.27 43.25
CA THR A 5 -55.93 -10.87 43.01
C THR A 5 -54.97 -11.78 43.78
N ILE A 6 -53.76 -12.05 43.26
CA ILE A 6 -52.48 -12.01 44.00
C ILE A 6 -51.32 -11.77 43.02
N LEU A 7 -50.53 -10.79 43.41
CA LEU A 7 -49.26 -10.27 42.91
C LEU A 7 -48.12 -11.30 43.12
N LEU A 8 -47.21 -11.48 42.16
CA LEU A 8 -45.81 -11.76 42.47
C LEU A 8 -44.88 -11.32 41.34
N LEU A 9 -44.04 -10.36 41.73
CA LEU A 9 -42.94 -9.72 41.04
C LEU A 9 -41.74 -10.69 40.97
N ALA A 10 -41.10 -10.80 39.80
CA ALA A 10 -39.70 -11.18 39.73
C ALA A 10 -39.04 -10.39 38.59
N ILE A 11 -38.47 -9.26 39.00
CA ILE A 11 -37.52 -8.47 38.24
C ILE A 11 -36.22 -9.28 38.19
N SER A 12 -35.80 -9.72 37.01
CA SER A 12 -34.40 -10.11 36.81
C SER A 12 -33.73 -9.03 35.97
N PHE A 13 -33.07 -8.13 36.69
CA PHE A 13 -32.00 -7.27 36.19
C PHE A 13 -30.95 -8.16 35.52
N LEU A 14 -30.86 -8.14 34.18
CA LEU A 14 -29.64 -8.56 33.52
C LEU A 14 -28.68 -7.38 33.59
N VAL A 15 -27.74 -7.48 34.52
CA VAL A 15 -26.68 -6.49 34.73
C VAL A 15 -25.81 -6.42 33.46
N LEU A 16 -25.84 -5.23 32.85
CA LEU A 16 -24.86 -4.77 31.89
C LEU A 16 -23.47 -4.76 32.57
N THR A 17 -22.61 -5.72 32.24
CA THR A 17 -21.16 -5.51 32.28
C THR A 17 -20.56 -6.05 31.00
N GLY A 18 -20.94 -5.41 29.89
CA GLY A 18 -20.23 -5.53 28.62
C GLY A 18 -18.93 -4.73 28.70
N PHE A 19 -17.97 -5.19 29.49
CA PHE A 19 -16.56 -4.90 29.21
C PHE A 19 -16.16 -5.86 28.07
N GLY A 20 -16.57 -5.52 26.85
CA GLY A 20 -15.92 -6.08 25.68
C GLY A 20 -14.42 -5.74 25.75
N PRO A 21 -13.54 -6.58 25.21
CA PRO A 21 -12.13 -6.24 25.12
C PRO A 21 -12.04 -4.86 24.49
N CYS A 22 -11.47 -3.90 25.23
CA CYS A 22 -11.18 -2.57 24.76
C CYS A 22 -10.28 -2.74 23.53
N ALA A 23 -10.87 -2.72 22.34
CA ALA A 23 -10.10 -2.73 21.10
C ALA A 23 -9.18 -1.53 21.21
N ALA A 24 -7.87 -1.77 21.23
CA ALA A 24 -6.89 -0.71 21.18
C ALA A 24 -7.28 0.21 20.00
N PRO A 25 -7.28 1.55 20.18
CA PRO A 25 -7.61 2.44 19.09
C PRO A 25 -6.70 2.09 17.92
N SER A 26 -7.28 1.73 16.77
CA SER A 26 -6.51 1.55 15.55
C SER A 26 -5.70 2.82 15.30
N PRO A 27 -4.43 2.71 14.90
CA PRO A 27 -3.63 3.89 14.61
C PRO A 27 -4.37 4.75 13.57
N VAL A 28 -4.42 6.05 13.83
CA VAL A 28 -5.20 7.00 13.04
C VAL A 28 -4.24 7.73 12.10
N GLY A 29 -4.41 7.55 10.80
CA GLY A 29 -3.53 8.13 9.79
C GLY A 29 -3.66 7.44 8.43
N PRO A 30 -3.05 8.01 7.38
CA PRO A 30 -2.84 7.30 6.11
C PRO A 30 -1.84 6.15 6.31
N ASN A 31 -1.87 5.18 5.38
CA ASN A 31 -0.89 4.09 5.32
C ASN A 31 -0.78 3.58 3.89
N LEU A 32 0.31 3.88 3.20
CA LEU A 32 0.55 3.68 1.80
C LEU A 32 1.35 2.40 1.61
N VAL A 33 0.73 1.41 0.97
CA VAL A 33 1.31 0.09 0.78
C VAL A 33 1.29 -0.27 -0.70
N VAL A 34 2.39 -0.82 -1.20
CA VAL A 34 2.42 -1.42 -2.53
C VAL A 34 1.69 -2.76 -2.46
N THR A 35 0.56 -2.90 -3.15
CA THR A 35 -0.27 -4.10 -3.10
C THR A 35 -0.04 -5.05 -4.26
N ASP A 36 0.43 -4.53 -5.40
CA ASP A 36 0.72 -5.32 -6.58
C ASP A 36 1.76 -4.63 -7.46
N VAL A 37 2.58 -5.40 -8.16
CA VAL A 37 3.51 -4.91 -9.19
C VAL A 37 3.51 -5.90 -10.34
N THR A 38 3.00 -5.46 -11.49
CA THR A 38 3.01 -6.24 -12.72
C THR A 38 4.15 -5.80 -13.62
N VAL A 39 4.89 -6.75 -14.20
CA VAL A 39 5.86 -6.52 -15.29
C VAL A 39 5.42 -7.36 -16.47
N ASP A 40 5.09 -6.71 -17.58
CA ASP A 40 4.56 -7.40 -18.77
C ASP A 40 4.91 -6.63 -20.06
N LYS A 41 4.39 -7.11 -21.19
CA LYS A 41 4.47 -6.47 -22.50
C LYS A 41 3.08 -6.09 -22.99
N ASP A 42 2.96 -4.94 -23.64
CA ASP A 42 1.74 -4.57 -24.34
C ASP A 42 1.55 -5.37 -25.65
N GLU A 43 0.45 -5.11 -26.36
CA GLU A 43 0.12 -5.76 -27.64
C GLU A 43 1.17 -5.52 -28.73
N GLN A 44 2.00 -4.48 -28.60
CA GLN A 44 3.09 -4.16 -29.52
C GLN A 44 4.44 -4.74 -29.06
N GLY A 45 4.45 -5.47 -27.94
CA GLY A 45 5.63 -6.10 -27.37
C GLY A 45 6.51 -5.16 -26.54
N LYS A 46 6.07 -3.94 -26.22
CA LYS A 46 6.82 -3.00 -25.39
C LYS A 46 6.69 -3.36 -23.93
N LYS A 47 7.81 -3.47 -23.22
CA LYS A 47 7.85 -3.79 -21.80
C LYS A 47 7.37 -2.62 -20.94
N PHE A 48 6.59 -2.91 -19.92
CA PHE A 48 6.13 -1.95 -18.93
C PHE A 48 6.13 -2.52 -17.51
N VAL A 49 6.15 -1.63 -16.53
CA VAL A 49 5.86 -1.90 -15.11
C VAL A 49 4.55 -1.22 -14.75
N SER A 50 3.70 -1.89 -13.99
CA SER A 50 2.44 -1.36 -13.47
C SER A 50 2.32 -1.60 -11.96
N PRO A 51 2.86 -0.70 -11.11
CA PRO A 51 2.64 -0.78 -9.67
C PRO A 51 1.22 -0.34 -9.30
N THR A 52 0.68 -0.97 -8.25
CA THR A 52 -0.53 -0.52 -7.55
C THR A 52 -0.18 -0.21 -6.10
N VAL A 53 -0.49 1.00 -5.69
CA VAL A 53 -0.28 1.51 -4.33
C VAL A 53 -1.64 1.79 -3.70
N ALA A 54 -1.90 1.23 -2.53
CA ALA A 54 -3.15 1.43 -1.80
C ALA A 54 -2.91 2.24 -0.53
N ASN A 55 -3.86 3.12 -0.21
CA ASN A 55 -3.93 3.70 1.12
C ASN A 55 -4.82 2.82 2.00
N VAL A 56 -4.21 1.94 2.79
CA VAL A 56 -4.88 1.03 3.73
C VAL A 56 -5.17 1.69 5.09
N GLY A 57 -4.74 2.94 5.27
CA GLY A 57 -5.06 3.77 6.42
C GLY A 57 -6.50 4.27 6.44
N ASN A 58 -6.84 5.03 7.49
CA ASN A 58 -8.18 5.58 7.70
C ASN A 58 -8.28 7.10 7.46
N ARG A 59 -7.24 7.69 6.86
CA ARG A 59 -7.21 9.09 6.40
C ARG A 59 -6.59 9.18 5.02
N ASP A 60 -6.96 10.23 4.30
CA ASP A 60 -6.39 10.52 2.98
C ASP A 60 -4.89 10.80 3.08
N ALA A 61 -4.12 10.27 2.14
CA ALA A 61 -2.72 10.58 1.94
C ALA A 61 -2.61 11.75 0.96
N GLY A 62 -1.83 12.77 1.33
CA GLY A 62 -1.57 13.92 0.46
C GLY A 62 -0.65 13.59 -0.72
N PRO A 63 -0.32 14.59 -1.56
CA PRO A 63 0.62 14.43 -2.66
C PRO A 63 1.98 13.92 -2.18
N HIS A 64 2.57 12.97 -2.91
CA HIS A 64 3.84 12.33 -2.58
C HIS A 64 4.58 11.85 -3.84
N HIS A 65 5.82 11.40 -3.67
CA HIS A 65 6.62 10.81 -4.74
C HIS A 65 6.76 9.31 -4.54
N THR A 66 6.40 8.54 -5.57
CA THR A 66 6.69 7.11 -5.65
C THR A 66 7.85 6.90 -6.61
N TYR A 67 8.88 6.19 -6.17
CA TYR A 67 10.04 5.83 -7.01
C TYR A 67 9.92 4.36 -7.42
N ILE A 68 10.06 4.11 -8.72
CA ILE A 68 10.13 2.75 -9.28
C ILE A 68 11.56 2.56 -9.76
N GLU A 69 12.21 1.49 -9.33
CA GLU A 69 13.57 1.13 -9.68
C GLU A 69 13.56 -0.19 -10.45
N ILE A 70 14.40 -0.29 -11.48
CA ILE A 70 14.66 -1.54 -12.20
C ILE A 70 16.14 -1.84 -12.08
N ASN A 71 16.45 -3.04 -11.63
CA ASN A 71 17.81 -3.56 -11.47
C ASN A 71 17.94 -4.92 -12.15
N GLU A 72 19.13 -5.31 -12.54
CA GLU A 72 19.47 -6.70 -12.81
C GLU A 72 19.27 -7.51 -11.51
N ALA A 73 18.65 -8.70 -11.64
CA ALA A 73 18.48 -9.57 -10.49
C ALA A 73 19.83 -10.00 -9.91
N GLY A 74 20.04 -9.75 -8.61
CA GLY A 74 21.31 -10.04 -7.93
C GLY A 74 22.40 -8.97 -8.12
N ALA A 75 22.09 -7.82 -8.74
CA ALA A 75 23.03 -6.70 -8.78
C ALA A 75 23.53 -6.34 -7.36
N PRO A 76 24.82 -5.96 -7.20
CA PRO A 76 25.36 -5.43 -5.95
C PRO A 76 24.59 -4.19 -5.47
N ASP A 77 24.47 -4.00 -4.15
CA ASP A 77 23.69 -2.88 -3.60
C ASP A 77 24.29 -1.51 -3.92
N ASP A 78 25.62 -1.42 -4.11
CA ASP A 78 26.31 -0.20 -4.51
C ASP A 78 26.16 0.14 -6.01
N GLU A 79 25.61 -0.77 -6.80
CA GLU A 79 25.23 -0.54 -8.20
C GLU A 79 23.74 -0.18 -8.37
N LYS A 80 22.95 -0.23 -7.30
CA LYS A 80 21.51 0.11 -7.32
C LYS A 80 21.25 1.58 -6.96
N PRO A 81 20.21 2.22 -7.52
CA PRO A 81 19.39 1.73 -8.62
C PRO A 81 20.12 1.87 -9.97
N GLN A 82 20.09 0.83 -10.81
CA GLN A 82 20.64 0.89 -12.17
C GLN A 82 19.76 1.73 -13.10
N SER A 83 18.46 1.78 -12.82
CA SER A 83 17.49 2.62 -13.51
C SER A 83 16.32 2.99 -12.60
N TRP A 84 15.74 4.17 -12.77
CA TRP A 84 14.65 4.66 -11.92
C TRP A 84 13.66 5.56 -12.67
N TYR A 85 12.44 5.64 -12.15
CA TYR A 85 11.39 6.52 -12.62
C TYR A 85 10.68 7.18 -11.43
N PRO A 86 10.60 8.52 -11.36
CA PRO A 86 9.81 9.22 -10.36
C PRO A 86 8.36 9.39 -10.84
N ALA A 87 7.41 8.92 -10.04
CA ALA A 87 5.99 9.20 -10.23
C ALA A 87 5.52 10.23 -9.18
N GLU A 88 4.97 11.34 -9.66
CA GLU A 88 4.25 12.29 -8.82
C GLU A 88 2.80 11.81 -8.63
N VAL A 89 2.44 11.50 -7.38
CA VAL A 89 1.09 11.05 -7.02
C VAL A 89 0.38 12.22 -6.34
N SER A 90 -0.79 12.60 -6.83
CA SER A 90 -1.57 13.73 -6.28
C SER A 90 -2.14 13.47 -4.88
N GLY A 91 -2.00 12.25 -4.37
CA GLY A 91 -2.61 11.74 -3.15
C GLY A 91 -3.51 10.53 -3.41
N ILE A 92 -3.80 9.79 -2.35
CA ILE A 92 -4.64 8.58 -2.39
C ILE A 92 -5.63 8.65 -1.23
N THR A 93 -6.92 8.67 -1.55
CA THR A 93 -7.99 8.69 -0.55
C THR A 93 -8.00 7.40 0.28
N ALA A 94 -8.45 7.48 1.53
CA ALA A 94 -8.52 6.32 2.42
C ALA A 94 -9.28 5.15 1.76
N GLY A 95 -8.70 3.94 1.82
CA GLY A 95 -9.25 2.73 1.22
C GLY A 95 -9.22 2.66 -0.31
N SER A 96 -8.56 3.62 -0.98
CA SER A 96 -8.42 3.66 -2.44
C SER A 96 -7.01 3.33 -2.90
N SER A 97 -6.79 3.27 -4.21
CA SER A 97 -5.50 2.93 -4.80
C SER A 97 -5.15 3.83 -5.98
N TRP A 98 -3.84 3.97 -6.23
CA TRP A 98 -3.26 4.53 -7.42
C TRP A 98 -2.56 3.41 -8.21
N THR A 99 -2.73 3.43 -9.53
CA THR A 99 -2.07 2.52 -10.46
C THR A 99 -1.56 3.34 -11.65
N SER A 100 -0.37 3.02 -12.15
CA SER A 100 0.19 3.67 -13.34
C SER A 100 0.91 2.66 -14.20
N VAL A 101 0.78 2.76 -15.53
CA VAL A 101 1.59 1.99 -16.48
C VAL A 101 2.79 2.85 -16.88
N ILE A 102 4.01 2.32 -16.72
CA ILE A 102 5.26 3.02 -16.98
C ILE A 102 6.08 2.14 -17.92
N TYR A 103 6.41 2.64 -19.11
CA TYR A 103 7.18 1.87 -20.07
C TYR A 103 8.65 1.89 -19.72
N PHE A 104 9.37 0.80 -20.04
CA PHE A 104 10.81 0.70 -19.80
C PHE A 104 11.59 1.84 -20.48
N SER A 105 11.08 2.36 -21.60
CA SER A 105 11.65 3.52 -22.31
C SER A 105 11.59 4.84 -21.53
N ASP A 106 10.75 4.94 -20.50
CA ASP A 106 10.53 6.16 -19.73
C ASP A 106 11.47 6.25 -18.53
N PHE A 107 12.08 5.13 -18.12
CA PHE A 107 13.02 5.10 -17.02
C PHE A 107 14.32 5.81 -17.37
N SER A 108 14.95 6.43 -16.37
CA SER A 108 16.30 6.96 -16.54
C SER A 108 17.25 5.78 -16.73
N ALA A 109 17.79 5.60 -17.94
CA ALA A 109 18.70 4.49 -18.24
C ALA A 109 20.12 5.01 -18.52
N PRO A 110 20.89 5.45 -17.50
CA PRO A 110 22.25 5.90 -17.74
C PRO A 110 23.23 4.74 -18.00
N HIS A 111 22.94 3.50 -17.55
CA HIS A 111 23.96 2.45 -17.44
C HIS A 111 23.57 1.02 -17.89
N VAL A 112 22.29 0.75 -18.19
CA VAL A 112 21.83 -0.61 -18.54
C VAL A 112 20.76 -0.56 -19.64
N ASP A 113 20.84 -1.47 -20.61
CA ASP A 113 19.76 -1.73 -21.56
C ASP A 113 18.70 -2.62 -20.88
N LEU A 114 17.63 -1.99 -20.41
CA LEU A 114 16.56 -2.66 -19.68
C LEU A 114 15.81 -3.69 -20.53
N ASP A 115 15.75 -3.50 -21.85
CA ASP A 115 15.08 -4.44 -22.75
C ASP A 115 15.90 -5.71 -22.93
N ALA A 116 17.23 -5.61 -22.87
CA ALA A 116 18.15 -6.74 -23.00
C ALA A 116 18.38 -7.53 -21.70
N LEU A 117 18.01 -6.99 -20.55
CA LEU A 117 18.15 -7.68 -19.27
C LEU A 117 17.35 -9.01 -19.26
N PRO A 118 17.99 -10.15 -18.92
CA PRO A 118 17.35 -11.46 -18.94
C PRO A 118 16.41 -11.67 -17.75
N ILE A 119 16.74 -11.10 -16.59
CA ILE A 119 15.94 -11.13 -15.36
C ILE A 119 16.08 -9.79 -14.67
N HIS A 120 14.95 -9.22 -14.26
CA HIS A 120 14.86 -7.90 -13.62
C HIS A 120 14.39 -8.05 -12.18
N ASN A 121 14.90 -7.20 -11.30
CA ASN A 121 14.29 -6.90 -10.03
C ASN A 121 13.57 -5.55 -10.13
N VAL A 122 12.30 -5.51 -9.71
CA VAL A 122 11.56 -4.25 -9.57
C VAL A 122 11.44 -3.92 -8.10
N VAL A 123 11.81 -2.68 -7.75
CA VAL A 123 11.63 -2.13 -6.41
C VAL A 123 10.70 -0.92 -6.53
N VAL A 124 9.69 -0.84 -5.67
CA VAL A 124 8.78 0.30 -5.60
C VAL A 124 8.89 0.89 -4.20
N ARG A 125 9.22 2.18 -4.12
CA ARG A 125 9.32 2.95 -2.88
C ARG A 125 8.25 4.03 -2.89
N VAL A 126 7.19 3.81 -2.13
CA VAL A 126 6.11 4.77 -1.97
C VAL A 126 6.53 5.83 -0.98
N ASP A 127 6.14 7.07 -1.25
CA ASP A 127 6.54 8.24 -0.46
C ASP A 127 8.04 8.25 -0.09
N ALA A 128 8.91 8.03 -1.08
CA ALA A 128 10.35 7.86 -0.84
C ALA A 128 11.03 9.11 -0.24
N LYS A 129 10.32 10.24 -0.17
CA LYS A 129 10.76 11.49 0.45
C LYS A 129 10.10 11.76 1.81
N ASN A 130 9.32 10.80 2.35
CA ASN A 130 8.67 10.85 3.65
C ASN A 130 7.83 12.13 3.84
N GLN A 131 7.02 12.45 2.83
CA GLN A 131 6.19 13.66 2.75
C GLN A 131 4.83 13.49 3.42
N VAL A 132 4.34 12.25 3.53
CA VAL A 132 3.12 11.89 4.22
C VAL A 132 3.53 11.25 5.55
N GLU A 133 2.93 11.70 6.66
CA GLU A 133 3.13 11.06 7.96
C GLU A 133 2.16 9.88 8.08
N GLU A 134 2.71 8.66 8.13
CA GLU A 134 1.95 7.43 8.01
C GLU A 134 1.83 6.69 9.34
N THR A 135 0.84 5.79 9.44
CA THR A 135 0.71 4.95 10.64
C THR A 135 1.81 3.91 10.76
N ASN A 136 2.44 3.55 9.64
CA ASN A 136 3.58 2.68 9.53
C ASN A 136 4.44 3.18 8.35
N GLU A 137 5.71 3.47 8.59
CA GLU A 137 6.65 3.93 7.55
C GLU A 137 7.49 2.77 6.98
N ASN A 138 7.30 1.54 7.49
CA ASN A 138 8.15 0.39 7.17
C ASN A 138 7.53 -0.56 6.13
N ASP A 139 6.32 -0.29 5.65
CA ASP A 139 5.60 -1.06 4.63
C ASP A 139 5.48 -0.33 3.27
N ASN A 140 6.22 0.76 3.13
CA ASN A 140 6.24 1.61 1.94
C ASN A 140 7.13 1.07 0.81
N ILE A 141 7.80 -0.07 1.02
CA ILE A 141 8.76 -0.63 0.08
C ILE A 141 8.32 -2.03 -0.36
N TYR A 142 8.22 -2.22 -1.67
CA TYR A 142 8.15 -3.52 -2.31
C TYR A 142 9.47 -3.79 -3.03
N ASP A 143 10.02 -4.99 -2.87
CA ASP A 143 11.19 -5.49 -3.58
C ASP A 143 10.88 -6.92 -4.05
N ALA A 144 10.86 -7.16 -5.36
CA ALA A 144 10.47 -8.47 -5.91
C ALA A 144 11.43 -9.61 -5.53
N ASN A 145 12.65 -9.29 -5.06
CA ASN A 145 13.69 -10.26 -4.70
C ASN A 145 13.99 -10.35 -3.19
N HIS A 146 13.26 -9.65 -2.32
CA HIS A 146 13.38 -9.73 -0.86
C HIS A 146 12.04 -10.12 -0.21
#